data_AF-A0A535ATV4-F1
#
_entry.id   AF-A0A535ATV4-F1
#
_cell.length_a   1.000
_cell.length_b   1.000
_cell.length_c   1.000
_cell.angle_alpha   90.00
_cell.angle_beta   90.00
_cell.angle_gamma   90.00
#
_symmetry.space_group_name_H-M   'P 1'
#
loop_
_entity.id
_entity.type
_entity.pdbx_description
1 polymer ?
#
loop_
_entity_poly.entity_id
_entity_poly.type
_entity_poly.pdbx_seq_one_letter_code
_entity_poly.pdbx_strand_id
1 'polypeptide(L)'
;MPEASMLGTCLCTCLVIAVVSSSMAEPADSQTPGRTTVPETKRRGISGFVHLLGPGLITGASDDDPSGIGTYSQVGSQFGYGLLWLALFTFPLMSAVQELCARIALQTGVGLGASLRRKFPRWLVGIAILGLLAANTFNVGADLGAVAAAGSLLSRGALHALWLVVPVALLIIGMQVFATYATIFKIFKWLTLALFAYVVTAFFAHPPLLE
;
A
#
# COMPACT_ATOMS: atom_id res chain seq x y z
N MET A 1 -31.91 -12.12 28.08
CA MET A 1 -31.18 -12.13 26.79
C MET A 1 -29.75 -11.54 26.91
N PRO A 2 -28.82 -12.07 27.75
CA PRO A 2 -27.43 -11.57 27.79
C PRO A 2 -26.40 -12.47 27.06
N GLU A 3 -26.78 -13.69 26.68
CA GLU A 3 -25.88 -14.71 26.10
C GLU A 3 -25.42 -14.37 24.67
N ALA A 4 -26.24 -13.67 23.88
CA ALA A 4 -25.92 -13.30 22.49
C ALA A 4 -24.82 -12.22 22.39
N SER A 5 -24.74 -11.32 23.37
CA SER A 5 -23.73 -10.25 23.42
C SER A 5 -22.35 -10.79 23.81
N MET A 6 -22.31 -11.79 24.70
CA MET A 6 -21.05 -12.45 25.08
C MET A 6 -20.49 -13.29 23.94
N LEU A 7 -21.34 -13.97 23.17
CA LEU A 7 -20.89 -14.74 22.00
C LEU A 7 -20.30 -13.83 20.91
N GLY A 8 -20.91 -12.66 20.65
CA GLY A 8 -20.39 -11.67 19.70
C GLY A 8 -19.06 -11.04 20.15
N THR A 9 -18.89 -10.77 21.44
CA THR A 9 -17.63 -10.21 22.00
C THR A 9 -16.53 -11.26 22.00
N CYS A 10 -16.86 -12.53 22.28
CA CYS A 10 -15.92 -13.65 22.25
C CYS A 10 -15.51 -14.00 20.81
N LEU A 11 -16.43 -13.96 19.83
CA LEU A 11 -16.12 -14.11 18.41
C LEU A 11 -15.24 -12.96 17.90
N CYS A 12 -15.54 -11.72 18.29
CA CYS A 12 -14.74 -10.56 17.87
C CYS A 12 -13.34 -10.62 18.47
N THR A 13 -13.20 -11.03 19.74
CA THR A 13 -11.90 -11.21 20.39
C THR A 13 -11.13 -12.40 19.79
N CYS A 14 -11.79 -13.53 19.50
CA CYS A 14 -11.16 -14.67 18.82
C CYS A 14 -10.80 -14.37 17.36
N LEU A 15 -11.60 -13.58 16.63
CA LEU A 15 -11.29 -13.15 15.26
C LEU A 15 -10.11 -12.17 15.27
N VAL A 16 -10.08 -11.22 16.21
CA VAL A 16 -8.93 -10.33 16.42
C VAL A 16 -7.69 -11.14 16.80
N ILE A 17 -7.78 -12.11 17.71
CA ILE A 17 -6.67 -12.99 18.08
C ILE A 17 -6.25 -13.87 16.89
N ALA A 18 -7.17 -14.40 16.09
CA ALA A 18 -6.87 -15.24 14.92
C ALA A 18 -6.24 -14.45 13.77
N VAL A 19 -6.67 -13.21 13.54
CA VAL A 19 -6.08 -12.32 12.52
C VAL A 19 -4.74 -11.77 13.00
N VAL A 20 -4.62 -11.40 14.28
CA VAL A 20 -3.33 -11.06 14.90
C VAL A 20 -2.40 -12.27 14.87
N SER A 21 -2.90 -13.49 15.11
CA SER A 21 -2.12 -14.72 15.07
C SER A 21 -1.74 -15.11 13.63
N SER A 22 -2.56 -14.79 12.62
CA SER A 22 -2.24 -15.01 11.20
C SER A 22 -1.21 -13.99 10.70
N SER A 23 -1.33 -12.72 11.11
CA SER A 23 -0.31 -11.68 10.87
C SER A 23 1.00 -11.95 11.63
N MET A 24 0.94 -12.64 12.78
CA MET A 24 2.10 -13.16 13.50
C MET A 24 2.69 -14.44 12.89
N ALA A 25 1.91 -15.18 12.10
CA ALA A 25 2.31 -16.45 11.49
C ALA A 25 3.00 -16.27 10.14
N GLU A 26 2.96 -15.08 9.54
CA GLU A 26 3.75 -14.82 8.34
C GLU A 26 5.22 -14.65 8.75
N PRO A 27 6.07 -15.66 8.48
CA PRO A 27 7.48 -15.46 8.66
C PRO A 27 7.89 -14.40 7.64
N ALA A 28 8.78 -13.49 8.05
CA ALA A 28 9.46 -12.56 7.17
C ALA A 28 10.42 -13.27 6.18
N ASP A 29 10.05 -14.45 5.70
CA ASP A 29 10.82 -15.33 4.81
C ASP A 29 10.34 -15.21 3.35
N SER A 30 9.21 -14.53 3.09
CA SER A 30 8.83 -14.13 1.72
C SER A 30 9.55 -12.86 1.24
N GLN A 31 10.25 -12.16 2.14
CA GLN A 31 11.06 -10.98 1.83
C GLN A 31 12.54 -11.36 1.67
N THR A 32 12.86 -12.11 0.62
CA THR A 32 14.20 -12.03 0.05
C THR A 32 14.13 -11.22 -1.25
N PRO A 33 13.96 -9.88 -1.21
CA PRO A 33 14.39 -9.08 -2.35
C PRO A 33 15.89 -9.34 -2.46
N GLY A 34 16.28 -9.99 -3.56
CA GLY A 34 17.60 -10.58 -3.72
C GLY A 34 18.70 -9.67 -3.17
N ARG A 35 19.57 -10.23 -2.34
CA ARG A 35 20.83 -9.63 -1.88
C ARG A 35 21.70 -9.29 -3.10
N THR A 36 21.32 -8.26 -3.85
CA THR A 36 22.20 -7.63 -4.83
C THR A 36 23.08 -6.71 -4.02
N THR A 37 24.17 -7.29 -3.53
CA THR A 37 25.21 -6.53 -2.86
C THR A 37 25.69 -5.44 -3.82
N VAL A 38 25.86 -4.21 -3.33
CA VAL A 38 26.41 -3.04 -4.05
C VAL A 38 27.58 -3.38 -5.03
N PRO A 39 28.50 -4.33 -4.73
CA PRO A 39 29.52 -4.74 -5.70
C PRO A 39 29.00 -5.44 -6.98
N GLU A 40 27.86 -6.11 -6.97
CA GLU A 40 27.29 -6.76 -8.16
C GLU A 40 26.63 -5.75 -9.13
N THR A 41 26.07 -4.66 -8.57
CA THR A 41 25.46 -3.54 -9.30
C THR A 41 26.46 -2.84 -10.22
N LYS A 42 27.72 -2.69 -9.77
CA LYS A 42 28.80 -2.06 -10.55
C LYS A 42 29.18 -2.88 -11.79
N ARG A 43 28.91 -4.20 -11.80
CA ARG A 43 29.26 -5.13 -12.88
C ARG A 43 28.18 -5.23 -13.98
N ARG A 44 26.94 -4.78 -13.70
CA ARG A 44 25.78 -4.86 -14.62
C ARG A 44 25.32 -3.51 -15.19
N GLY A 45 26.01 -2.41 -14.90
CA GLY A 45 25.69 -1.08 -15.42
C GLY A 45 24.27 -0.62 -15.06
N ILE A 46 23.59 0.08 -15.98
CA ILE A 46 22.24 0.65 -15.80
C ILE A 46 21.23 -0.43 -15.36
N SER A 47 21.35 -1.65 -15.87
CA SER A 47 20.48 -2.79 -15.51
C SER A 47 20.60 -3.18 -14.03
N GLY A 48 21.80 -3.08 -13.45
CA GLY A 48 22.01 -3.30 -12.02
C GLY A 48 21.36 -2.22 -11.15
N PHE A 49 21.43 -0.96 -11.58
CA PHE A 49 20.85 0.18 -10.87
C PHE A 49 19.32 0.11 -10.84
N VAL A 50 18.69 -0.28 -11.95
CA VAL A 50 17.24 -0.50 -12.03
C VAL A 50 16.79 -1.64 -11.11
N HIS A 51 17.59 -2.71 -10.97
CA HIS A 51 17.30 -3.80 -10.05
C HIS A 51 17.38 -3.38 -8.58
N LEU A 52 18.33 -2.50 -8.24
CA LEU A 52 18.53 -1.96 -6.89
C LEU A 52 17.45 -0.95 -6.50
N LEU A 53 16.94 -0.17 -7.46
CA LEU A 53 15.83 0.78 -7.26
C LEU A 53 14.48 0.09 -7.11
N GLY A 54 14.32 -1.14 -7.61
CA GLY A 54 13.04 -1.86 -7.67
C GLY A 54 12.25 -1.89 -6.36
N PRO A 55 12.84 -2.30 -5.22
CA PRO A 55 12.11 -2.36 -3.94
C PRO A 55 11.62 -0.99 -3.45
N GLY A 56 12.43 0.06 -3.63
CA GLY A 56 12.08 1.43 -3.25
C GLY A 56 11.02 2.03 -4.18
N LEU A 57 11.15 1.82 -5.49
CA LEU A 57 10.17 2.29 -6.48
C LEU A 57 8.81 1.65 -6.26
N ILE A 58 8.78 0.34 -5.99
CA ILE A 58 7.53 -0.37 -5.70
C ILE A 58 6.94 0.13 -4.38
N THR A 59 7.75 0.32 -3.34
CA THR A 59 7.27 0.86 -2.06
C THR A 59 6.65 2.25 -2.24
N GLY A 60 7.31 3.15 -2.98
CA GLY A 60 6.77 4.48 -3.28
C GLY A 60 5.49 4.41 -4.11
N ALA A 61 5.46 3.62 -5.18
CA ALA A 61 4.26 3.45 -6.01
C ALA A 61 3.11 2.73 -5.29
N SER A 62 3.39 2.00 -4.21
CA SER A 62 2.36 1.38 -3.37
C SER A 62 1.71 2.37 -2.40
N ASP A 63 2.38 3.50 -2.13
CA ASP A 63 1.85 4.58 -1.28
C ASP A 63 0.77 5.41 -2.01
N ASP A 64 0.82 5.44 -3.34
CA ASP A 64 -0.21 6.02 -4.22
C ASP A 64 -1.33 5.00 -4.53
N ASP A 65 -2.09 4.63 -3.51
CA ASP A 65 -3.23 3.71 -3.64
C ASP A 65 -4.45 4.38 -4.32
N PRO A 66 -5.41 3.60 -4.88
CA PRO A 66 -6.61 4.16 -5.52
C PRO A 66 -7.39 5.10 -4.61
N SER A 67 -7.44 4.82 -3.30
CA SER A 67 -8.10 5.69 -2.33
C SER A 67 -7.37 7.04 -2.13
N GLY A 68 -6.04 7.05 -2.10
CA GLY A 68 -5.21 8.24 -2.09
C GLY A 68 -5.40 9.09 -3.35
N ILE A 69 -5.33 8.47 -4.52
CA ILE A 69 -5.61 9.13 -5.81
C ILE A 69 -7.01 9.77 -5.83
N GLY A 70 -8.02 9.04 -5.34
CA GLY A 70 -9.39 9.56 -5.23
C GLY A 70 -9.46 10.78 -4.31
N THR A 71 -8.78 10.74 -3.17
CA THR A 71 -8.72 11.84 -2.20
C THR A 71 -8.05 13.07 -2.80
N TYR A 72 -6.87 12.92 -3.41
CA TYR A 72 -6.16 14.05 -4.03
C TYR A 72 -6.94 14.64 -5.21
N SER A 73 -7.64 13.81 -5.98
CA SER A 73 -8.51 14.27 -7.08
C SER A 73 -9.72 15.06 -6.57
N GLN A 74 -10.37 14.59 -5.50
CA GLN A 74 -11.49 15.30 -4.85
C GLN A 74 -11.03 16.62 -4.26
N VAL A 75 -9.96 16.60 -3.48
CA VAL A 75 -9.37 17.80 -2.86
C VAL A 75 -8.92 18.78 -3.94
N GLY A 76 -8.26 18.31 -5.01
CA GLY A 76 -7.87 19.14 -6.14
C GLY A 76 -9.07 19.78 -6.87
N SER A 77 -10.18 19.06 -7.00
CA SER A 77 -11.40 19.61 -7.61
C SER A 77 -12.08 20.70 -6.77
N GLN A 78 -11.94 20.63 -5.44
CA GLN A 78 -12.58 21.56 -4.50
C GLN A 78 -11.70 22.77 -4.17
N PHE A 79 -10.39 22.55 -3.99
CA PHE A 79 -9.45 23.55 -3.50
C PHE A 79 -8.44 24.03 -4.58
N GLY A 80 -8.51 23.48 -5.79
CA GLY A 80 -7.58 23.80 -6.87
C GLY A 80 -6.12 23.60 -6.42
N TYR A 81 -5.27 24.60 -6.67
CA TYR A 81 -3.86 24.58 -6.27
C TYR A 81 -3.60 25.08 -4.84
N GLY A 82 -4.63 25.48 -4.09
CA GLY A 82 -4.48 26.11 -2.78
C GLY A 82 -3.81 25.24 -1.70
N LEU A 83 -3.75 23.92 -1.92
CA LEU A 83 -3.12 22.95 -1.01
C LEU A 83 -1.82 22.34 -1.54
N LEU A 84 -1.34 22.74 -2.74
CA LEU A 84 -0.10 22.20 -3.32
C LEU A 84 1.13 22.46 -2.44
N TRP A 85 1.14 23.56 -1.70
CA TRP A 85 2.24 23.90 -0.79
C TRP A 85 2.44 22.86 0.31
N LEU A 86 1.41 22.09 0.69
CA LEU A 86 1.54 21.00 1.66
C LEU A 86 2.48 19.90 1.16
N ALA A 87 2.54 19.68 -0.16
CA ALA A 87 3.44 18.68 -0.76
C ALA A 87 4.92 18.94 -0.41
N LEU A 88 5.31 20.22 -0.26
CA LEU A 88 6.67 20.61 0.11
C LEU A 88 7.03 20.15 1.54
N PHE A 89 6.04 19.95 2.40
CA PHE A 89 6.24 19.49 3.78
C PHE A 89 5.98 18.00 3.93
N THR A 90 4.96 17.46 3.26
CA THR A 90 4.59 16.03 3.38
C THR A 90 5.58 15.12 2.67
N PHE A 91 6.13 15.53 1.51
CA PHE A 91 7.13 14.75 0.78
C PHE A 91 8.40 14.48 1.59
N PRO A 92 9.12 15.48 2.16
CA PRO A 92 10.32 15.21 2.95
C PRO A 92 9.99 14.42 4.22
N LEU A 93 8.84 14.66 4.84
CA LEU A 93 8.39 13.89 6.01
C LEU A 93 8.22 12.41 5.68
N MET A 94 7.52 12.09 4.60
CA MET A 94 7.33 10.71 4.15
C MET A 94 8.66 10.05 3.79
N SER A 95 9.53 10.77 3.09
CA SER A 95 10.87 10.27 2.74
C SER A 95 11.70 9.92 3.99
N ALA A 96 11.64 10.74 5.04
CA ALA A 96 12.34 10.50 6.29
C ALA A 96 11.78 9.28 7.04
N VAL A 97 10.46 9.09 7.03
CA VAL A 97 9.81 7.91 7.63
C VAL A 97 10.22 6.64 6.87
N GLN A 98 10.19 6.65 5.53
CA GLN A 98 10.61 5.51 4.73
C GLN A 98 12.10 5.19 4.92
N GLU A 99 12.95 6.21 4.98
CA GLU A 99 14.38 6.05 5.25
C GLU A 99 14.63 5.41 6.64
N LEU A 100 13.92 5.87 7.67
CA LEU A 100 14.03 5.32 9.02
C LEU A 100 13.61 3.84 9.05
N CYS A 101 12.49 3.51 8.42
CA CYS A 101 12.01 2.13 8.29
C CYS A 101 13.04 1.24 7.56
N ALA A 102 13.61 1.72 6.47
CA ALA A 102 14.65 1.01 5.72
C ALA A 102 15.92 0.79 6.57
N ARG A 103 16.37 1.81 7.29
CA ARG A 103 17.54 1.71 8.18
C ARG A 103 17.31 0.70 9.31
N ILE A 104 16.13 0.69 9.91
CA ILE A 104 15.78 -0.29 10.95
C ILE A 104 15.81 -1.71 10.36
N ALA A 105 15.14 -1.93 9.23
CA ALA A 105 15.09 -3.24 8.57
C ALA A 105 16.49 -3.76 8.18
N LEU A 106 17.36 -2.88 7.67
CA LEU A 106 18.74 -3.23 7.30
C LEU A 106 19.59 -3.61 8.52
N GLN A 107 19.40 -2.93 9.66
CA GLN A 107 20.18 -3.18 10.88
C GLN A 107 19.68 -4.40 11.66
N THR A 108 18.36 -4.62 11.73
CA THR A 108 17.78 -5.72 12.51
C THR A 108 17.65 -7.02 11.72
N GLY A 109 17.67 -6.93 10.39
CA GLY A 109 17.46 -8.06 9.48
C GLY A 109 16.06 -8.67 9.56
N VAL A 110 15.11 -7.99 10.22
CA VAL A 110 13.73 -8.45 10.41
C VAL A 110 12.76 -7.28 10.29
N GLY A 111 11.50 -7.56 9.95
CA GLY A 111 10.46 -6.54 9.80
C GLY A 111 10.24 -5.69 11.06
N LEU A 112 9.61 -4.53 10.88
CA LEU A 112 9.38 -3.54 11.95
C LEU A 112 8.61 -4.14 13.14
N GLY A 113 7.58 -4.96 12.87
CA GLY A 113 6.80 -5.65 13.92
C GLY A 113 7.65 -6.61 14.77
N ALA A 114 8.52 -7.40 14.13
CA ALA A 114 9.43 -8.30 14.84
C ALA A 114 10.49 -7.52 15.65
N SER A 115 10.97 -6.39 15.12
CA SER A 115 11.88 -5.49 15.82
C SER A 115 11.22 -4.86 17.06
N LEU A 116 9.94 -4.45 16.96
CA LEU A 116 9.17 -3.90 18.08
C LEU A 116 8.95 -4.92 19.19
N ARG A 117 8.62 -6.17 18.84
CA ARG A 117 8.41 -7.27 19.82
C ARG A 117 9.65 -7.57 20.66
N ARG A 118 10.86 -7.28 20.17
CA ARG A 118 12.11 -7.50 20.92
C ARG A 118 12.38 -6.43 21.98
N LYS A 119 11.83 -5.22 21.81
CA LYS A 119 12.15 -4.06 22.65
C LYS A 119 11.00 -3.60 23.56
N PHE A 120 9.76 -3.88 23.19
CA PHE A 120 8.57 -3.38 23.89
C PHE A 120 7.74 -4.51 24.52
N PRO A 121 6.95 -4.21 25.57
CA PRO A 121 6.07 -5.18 26.19
C PRO A 121 4.97 -5.63 25.21
N ARG A 122 4.55 -6.89 25.34
CA ARG A 122 3.66 -7.57 24.37
C ARG A 122 2.32 -6.85 24.15
N TRP A 123 1.78 -6.20 25.18
CA TRP A 123 0.51 -5.49 25.11
C TRP A 123 0.59 -4.26 24.19
N LEU A 124 1.67 -3.47 24.29
CA LEU A 124 1.87 -2.28 23.46
C LEU A 124 2.05 -2.64 21.99
N VAL A 125 2.83 -3.69 21.73
CA VAL A 125 3.02 -4.19 20.36
C VAL A 125 1.73 -4.79 19.81
N GLY A 126 0.94 -5.46 20.65
CA GLY A 126 -0.39 -5.95 20.28
C GLY A 126 -1.34 -4.83 19.85
N ILE A 127 -1.37 -3.71 20.59
CA ILE A 127 -2.16 -2.52 20.22
C ILE A 127 -1.68 -1.94 18.88
N ALA A 128 -0.37 -1.81 18.69
CA ALA A 128 0.18 -1.29 17.44
C ALA A 128 -0.17 -2.17 16.22
N ILE A 129 -0.07 -3.50 16.36
CA ILE A 129 -0.44 -4.45 15.30
C ILE A 129 -1.95 -4.39 15.03
N LEU A 130 -2.78 -4.29 16.07
CA LEU A 130 -4.22 -4.16 15.91
C LEU A 130 -4.60 -2.87 15.17
N GLY A 131 -3.97 -1.75 15.53
CA GLY A 131 -4.14 -0.48 14.84
C GLY A 131 -3.71 -0.55 13.38
N LEU A 132 -2.57 -1.19 13.09
CA LEU A 132 -2.09 -1.43 11.73
C LEU A 132 -3.08 -2.29 10.93
N LEU A 133 -3.63 -3.34 11.54
CA LEU A 133 -4.61 -4.21 10.89
C LEU A 133 -5.89 -3.44 10.57
N ALA A 134 -6.41 -2.67 11.52
CA ALA A 134 -7.60 -1.85 11.32
C ALA A 134 -7.39 -0.82 10.22
N ALA A 135 -6.27 -0.08 10.25
CA ALA A 135 -5.93 0.91 9.24
C ALA A 135 -5.86 0.29 7.84
N ASN A 136 -5.10 -0.79 7.67
CA ASN A 136 -5.00 -1.47 6.37
C ASN A 136 -6.33 -2.05 5.89
N THR A 137 -7.19 -2.51 6.81
CA THR A 137 -8.52 -3.01 6.45
C THR A 137 -9.41 -1.88 5.91
N PHE A 138 -9.35 -0.70 6.51
CA PHE A 138 -10.04 0.48 6.01
C PHE A 138 -9.46 0.94 4.66
N ASN A 139 -8.14 0.95 4.50
CA ASN A 139 -7.50 1.28 3.21
C ASN A 139 -7.95 0.33 2.10
N VAL A 140 -7.88 -0.99 2.29
CA VAL A 140 -8.34 -1.96 1.29
C VAL A 140 -9.83 -1.76 0.96
N GLY A 141 -10.66 -1.48 1.97
CA GLY A 141 -12.07 -1.16 1.75
C GLY A 141 -12.27 0.08 0.88
N ALA A 142 -11.52 1.16 1.16
CA ALA A 142 -11.54 2.40 0.38
C ALA A 142 -11.01 2.19 -1.05
N ASP A 143 -9.94 1.42 -1.22
CA ASP A 143 -9.34 1.11 -2.52
C ASP A 143 -10.29 0.34 -3.42
N LEU A 144 -10.97 -0.68 -2.87
CA LEU A 144 -12.00 -1.41 -3.62
C LEU A 144 -13.13 -0.49 -4.09
N GLY A 145 -13.54 0.45 -3.23
CA GLY A 145 -14.53 1.48 -3.59
C GLY A 145 -14.04 2.41 -4.69
N ALA A 146 -12.80 2.90 -4.59
CA ALA A 146 -12.20 3.80 -5.57
C ALA A 146 -12.00 3.12 -6.93
N VAL A 147 -11.51 1.88 -6.96
CA VAL A 147 -11.35 1.08 -8.19
C VAL A 147 -12.72 0.82 -8.84
N ALA A 148 -13.74 0.49 -8.05
CA ALA A 148 -15.08 0.28 -8.56
C ALA A 148 -15.71 1.56 -9.14
N ALA A 149 -15.49 2.71 -8.48
CA ALA A 149 -15.91 4.01 -8.99
C ALA A 149 -15.21 4.34 -10.32
N ALA A 150 -13.88 4.17 -10.39
CA ALA A 150 -13.09 4.35 -11.61
C ALA A 150 -13.55 3.41 -12.74
N GLY A 151 -13.84 2.14 -12.44
CA GLY A 151 -14.35 1.17 -13.40
C GLY A 151 -15.73 1.55 -13.96
N SER A 152 -16.61 2.12 -13.13
CA SER A 152 -17.92 2.60 -13.59
C SER A 152 -17.80 3.80 -14.55
N LEU A 153 -16.84 4.70 -14.31
CA LEU A 153 -16.50 5.81 -15.20
C LEU A 153 -15.97 5.31 -16.56
N LEU A 154 -15.05 4.34 -16.54
CA LEU A 154 -14.53 3.72 -17.78
C LEU A 154 -15.62 3.03 -18.60
N SER A 155 -16.61 2.46 -17.93
CA SER A 155 -17.77 1.80 -18.55
C SER A 155 -18.83 2.80 -19.04
N ARG A 156 -18.57 4.12 -19.00
CA ARG A 156 -19.53 5.20 -19.30
C ARG A 156 -20.85 5.07 -18.51
N GLY A 157 -20.77 4.54 -17.28
CA GLY A 157 -21.94 4.34 -16.41
C GLY A 157 -22.80 3.11 -16.75
N ALA A 158 -22.40 2.27 -17.72
CA ALA A 158 -23.15 1.04 -18.05
C ALA A 158 -23.17 0.01 -16.91
N LEU A 159 -22.18 0.06 -16.02
CA LEU A 159 -22.05 -0.82 -14.85
C LEU A 159 -22.03 0.03 -13.58
N HIS A 160 -22.92 -0.30 -12.64
CA HIS A 160 -22.97 0.38 -11.35
C HIS A 160 -21.75 0.00 -10.51
N ALA A 161 -21.16 0.96 -9.78
CA ALA A 161 -19.94 0.73 -9.00
C ALA A 161 -20.05 -0.48 -8.06
N LEU A 162 -21.19 -0.65 -7.38
CA LEU A 162 -21.45 -1.79 -6.48
C LEU A 162 -21.31 -3.17 -7.16
N TRP A 163 -21.66 -3.26 -8.45
CA TRP A 163 -21.52 -4.50 -9.22
C TRP A 163 -20.08 -4.82 -9.61
N LEU A 164 -19.20 -3.82 -9.61
CA LEU A 164 -17.78 -3.98 -9.91
C LEU A 164 -16.95 -4.35 -8.66
N VAL A 165 -17.41 -4.01 -7.46
CA VAL A 165 -16.69 -4.30 -6.20
C VAL A 165 -16.45 -5.81 -6.03
N VAL A 166 -17.49 -6.63 -6.17
CA VAL A 166 -17.42 -8.09 -5.97
C VAL A 166 -16.46 -8.77 -6.97
N PRO A 167 -16.57 -8.58 -8.29
CA PRO A 167 -15.65 -9.22 -9.23
C PRO A 167 -14.21 -8.72 -9.10
N VAL A 168 -14.00 -7.43 -8.79
CA VAL A 168 -12.65 -6.89 -8.55
C VAL A 168 -12.04 -7.51 -7.28
N ALA A 169 -12.79 -7.61 -6.19
CA ALA A 169 -12.32 -8.25 -4.97
C ALA A 169 -11.99 -9.73 -5.19
N LEU A 170 -12.84 -10.47 -5.90
CA LEU A 170 -12.59 -11.88 -6.25
C LEU A 170 -11.35 -12.03 -7.14
N LEU A 171 -11.15 -11.12 -8.09
CA LEU A 171 -9.96 -11.11 -8.95
C LEU A 171 -8.68 -10.86 -8.16
N ILE A 172 -8.69 -9.88 -7.25
CA ILE A 172 -7.54 -9.58 -6.38
C ILE A 172 -7.23 -10.75 -5.46
N ILE A 173 -8.24 -11.34 -4.80
CA ILE A 173 -8.07 -12.51 -3.95
C ILE A 173 -7.55 -13.71 -4.76
N GLY A 174 -8.12 -13.96 -5.94
CA GLY A 174 -7.66 -15.00 -6.85
C GLY A 174 -6.20 -14.79 -7.24
N MET A 175 -5.82 -13.56 -7.59
CA MET A 175 -4.43 -13.22 -7.88
C MET A 175 -3.54 -13.48 -6.66
N GLN A 176 -3.96 -13.12 -5.45
CA GLN A 176 -3.15 -13.31 -4.24
C GLN A 176 -2.94 -14.79 -3.88
N VAL A 177 -3.96 -15.63 -4.10
CA VAL A 177 -3.89 -17.07 -3.77
C VAL A 177 -3.13 -17.86 -4.85
N PHE A 178 -3.30 -17.52 -6.12
CA PHE A 178 -2.75 -18.29 -7.24
C PHE A 178 -1.45 -17.74 -7.82
N ALA A 179 -1.15 -16.44 -7.67
CA ALA A 179 0.04 -15.85 -8.27
C ALA A 179 1.28 -16.00 -7.37
N THR A 180 2.39 -16.42 -7.98
CA THR A 180 3.69 -16.42 -7.33
C THR A 180 4.17 -14.98 -7.08
N TYR A 181 4.89 -14.76 -5.99
CA TYR A 181 5.50 -13.47 -5.63
C TYR A 181 6.24 -12.80 -6.80
N ALA A 182 7.00 -13.57 -7.58
CA ALA A 182 7.73 -13.04 -8.75
C ALA A 182 6.80 -12.46 -9.83
N THR A 183 5.58 -13.01 -9.98
CA THR A 183 4.57 -12.51 -10.92
C THR A 183 3.95 -11.23 -10.40
N ILE A 184 3.57 -11.20 -9.11
CA ILE A 184 3.03 -10.01 -8.45
C ILE A 184 4.04 -8.86 -8.56
N PHE A 185 5.30 -9.09 -8.18
CA PHE A 185 6.35 -8.08 -8.27
C PHE A 185 6.54 -7.52 -9.70
N LYS A 186 6.48 -8.39 -10.72
CA LYS A 186 6.53 -7.95 -12.12
C LYS A 186 5.32 -7.09 -12.49
N ILE A 187 4.11 -7.48 -12.07
CA ILE A 187 2.88 -6.73 -12.30
C ILE A 187 2.99 -5.34 -11.65
N PHE A 188 3.38 -5.27 -10.38
CA PHE A 188 3.55 -4.00 -9.67
C PHE A 188 4.56 -3.09 -10.37
N LYS A 189 5.71 -3.64 -10.80
CA LYS A 189 6.70 -2.87 -11.55
C LYS A 189 6.12 -2.27 -12.84
N TRP A 190 5.32 -3.04 -13.59
CA TRP A 190 4.65 -2.51 -14.79
C TRP A 190 3.53 -1.53 -14.45
N LEU A 191 2.81 -1.74 -13.35
CA LEU A 191 1.76 -0.83 -12.90
C LEU A 191 2.34 0.53 -12.50
N THR A 192 3.57 0.59 -11.97
CA THR A 192 4.24 1.88 -11.69
C THR A 192 4.41 2.75 -12.94
N LEU A 193 4.52 2.16 -14.14
CA LEU A 193 4.56 2.93 -15.38
C LEU A 193 3.24 3.65 -15.67
N ALA A 194 2.11 3.17 -15.13
CA ALA A 194 0.83 3.85 -15.28
C ALA A 194 0.82 5.23 -14.59
N LEU A 195 1.66 5.46 -13.58
CA LEU A 195 1.79 6.78 -12.94
C LEU A 195 2.31 7.84 -13.91
N PHE A 196 3.03 7.46 -14.97
CA PHE A 196 3.41 8.41 -16.02
C PHE A 196 2.22 8.98 -16.80
N ALA A 197 1.04 8.34 -16.72
CA ALA A 197 -0.19 8.91 -17.27
C ALA A 197 -0.50 10.28 -16.65
N TYR A 198 -0.14 10.54 -15.39
CA TYR A 198 -0.33 11.86 -14.76
C TYR A 198 0.50 12.96 -15.41
N VAL A 199 1.71 12.63 -15.87
CA VAL A 199 2.55 13.57 -16.61
C VAL A 199 1.88 13.90 -17.94
N VAL A 200 1.34 12.89 -18.63
CA VAL A 200 0.60 13.08 -19.88
C VAL A 200 -0.65 13.93 -19.64
N THR A 201 -1.46 13.64 -18.63
CA THR A 201 -2.67 14.42 -18.35
C THR A 201 -2.35 15.86 -17.99
N ALA A 202 -1.24 16.15 -17.32
CA ALA A 202 -0.80 17.52 -17.05
C ALA A 202 -0.56 18.33 -18.34
N PHE A 203 -0.02 17.71 -19.39
CA PHE A 203 0.15 18.38 -20.69
C PHE A 203 -1.18 18.65 -21.40
N PHE A 204 -2.13 17.71 -21.32
CA PHE A 204 -3.46 17.88 -21.94
C PHE A 204 -4.36 18.84 -21.18
N ALA A 205 -4.24 18.89 -19.85
CA ALA A 205 -5.07 19.71 -18.99
C ALA A 205 -4.75 21.22 -19.08
N HIS A 206 -3.60 21.59 -19.65
CA HIS A 206 -3.12 22.98 -19.74
C HIS A 206 -3.33 23.78 -18.44
N PRO A 207 -2.77 23.32 -17.30
CA PRO A 207 -2.99 23.96 -16.01
C PRO A 207 -2.44 25.40 -16.02
N PRO A 208 -3.19 26.40 -15.50
CA PRO A 208 -2.66 27.73 -15.30
C PRO A 208 -1.58 27.68 -14.21
N LEU A 209 -0.32 27.90 -14.59
CA LEU A 209 0.84 27.77 -13.68
C LEU A 209 1.03 28.97 -12.73
N LEU A 210 0.24 30.03 -12.89
CA LEU A 210 0.42 31.34 -12.27
C LEU A 210 -0.79 31.82 -11.45
N GLU A 211 -1.79 30.96 -11.23
CA GLU A 211 -2.98 31.25 -10.40
C GLU A 211 -3.00 30.39 -9.12
#